data_AF-A0AAU8PK62-F1
#
_entry.id   AF-A0AAU8PK62-F1
#
_cell.length_a   1.000
_cell.length_b   1.000
_cell.length_c   1.000
_cell.angle_alpha   90.00
_cell.angle_beta   90.00
_cell.angle_gamma   90.00
#
_symmetry.space_group_name_H-M   'P 1'
#
loop_
_entity.id
_entity.type
_entity.pdbx_description
1 polymer ?
#
loop_
_entity_poly.entity_id
_entity_poly.type
_entity_poly.pdbx_seq_one_letter_code
_entity_poly.pdbx_strand_id
1 'polypeptide(L)'
;MVNKKDLPEPPSVSSEAPQPPEALPEQQILLYPNDKEVKITPLGTTLKFGESANVVTEDSEGRYLVWAVTAHDGVPLPLEKVSLLNTNESNEVSHFMCYAYDVEFLGTVSKGSDDPLALSGLADAEHTAVIAPTLVPATASGDNALHLNGGADKACGIPDSSRIPTSESLLKVNRVYARGNIGVITKNQDSANNKHAQSVRFDWDQSGEKSRDSLYWN
;
A
#
# COMPACT_ATOMS: atom_id res chain seq x y z
N MET A 1 -73.71 -37.58 -7.45
CA MET A 1 -73.39 -36.20 -7.87
C MET A 1 -72.19 -35.72 -7.06
N VAL A 2 -71.29 -34.99 -7.71
CA VAL A 2 -69.88 -34.76 -7.38
C VAL A 2 -69.65 -33.43 -6.63
N ASN A 3 -68.46 -33.32 -5.99
CA ASN A 3 -67.69 -32.13 -5.52
C ASN A 3 -67.90 -31.66 -4.07
N LYS A 4 -66.90 -31.20 -3.30
CA LYS A 4 -65.47 -30.79 -3.45
C LYS A 4 -64.86 -30.89 -2.02
N LYS A 5 -63.75 -31.58 -1.73
CA LYS A 5 -62.33 -31.17 -1.79
C LYS A 5 -61.96 -29.96 -0.88
N ASP A 6 -61.26 -30.20 0.23
CA ASP A 6 -60.35 -29.29 0.96
C ASP A 6 -59.41 -30.15 1.85
N LEU A 7 -58.24 -30.58 1.34
CA LEU A 7 -56.89 -30.00 1.42
C LEU A 7 -56.25 -29.99 2.85
N PRO A 8 -55.12 -30.67 3.09
CA PRO A 8 -54.39 -30.62 4.37
C PRO A 8 -53.58 -29.32 4.53
N GLU A 9 -53.48 -28.84 5.78
CA GLU A 9 -52.73 -27.62 6.16
C GLU A 9 -51.24 -27.69 5.76
N PRO A 10 -50.63 -26.55 5.37
CA PRO A 10 -49.19 -26.49 5.09
C PRO A 10 -48.37 -26.54 6.39
N PRO A 11 -47.13 -27.06 6.35
CA PRO A 11 -46.25 -27.09 7.51
C PRO A 11 -45.87 -25.67 7.94
N SER A 12 -45.80 -25.45 9.25
CA SER A 12 -45.32 -24.20 9.86
C SER A 12 -43.93 -23.85 9.34
N VAL A 13 -43.80 -22.70 8.69
CA VAL A 13 -42.52 -22.12 8.30
C VAL A 13 -41.91 -21.52 9.57
N SER A 14 -40.87 -22.15 10.09
CA SER A 14 -40.04 -21.60 11.16
C SER A 14 -39.47 -20.28 10.68
N SER A 15 -39.81 -19.19 11.37
CA SER A 15 -39.31 -17.85 11.08
C SER A 15 -37.91 -17.70 11.66
N GLU A 16 -36.90 -18.24 10.98
CA GLU A 16 -35.52 -17.86 11.23
C GLU A 16 -35.25 -16.53 10.50
N ALA A 17 -35.06 -15.47 11.30
CA ALA A 17 -34.52 -14.21 10.81
C ALA A 17 -33.16 -14.48 10.13
N PRO A 18 -32.83 -13.82 9.00
CA PRO A 18 -31.51 -13.96 8.41
C PRO A 18 -30.46 -13.54 9.44
N GLN A 19 -29.62 -14.47 9.89
CA GLN A 19 -28.41 -14.10 10.62
C GLN A 19 -27.59 -13.18 9.72
N PRO A 20 -27.03 -12.08 10.25
CA PRO A 20 -26.06 -11.28 9.51
C PRO A 20 -24.95 -12.23 9.04
N PRO A 21 -24.48 -12.12 7.78
CA PRO A 21 -23.38 -12.94 7.32
C PRO A 21 -22.21 -12.80 8.32
N GLU A 22 -21.80 -13.92 8.92
CA GLU A 22 -20.56 -14.00 9.67
C GLU A 22 -19.46 -13.41 8.78
N ALA A 23 -18.87 -12.30 9.22
CA ALA A 23 -17.69 -11.76 8.58
C ALA A 23 -16.63 -12.86 8.59
N LEU A 24 -16.27 -13.35 7.41
CA LEU A 24 -15.19 -14.30 7.24
C LEU A 24 -13.95 -13.73 7.96
N PRO A 25 -13.25 -14.50 8.80
CA PRO A 25 -12.03 -14.01 9.44
C PRO A 25 -11.07 -13.57 8.33
N GLU A 26 -10.60 -12.33 8.40
CA GLU A 26 -9.55 -11.83 7.51
C GLU A 26 -8.42 -12.85 7.49
N GLN A 27 -8.20 -13.49 6.34
CA GLN A 27 -7.16 -14.50 6.20
C GLN A 27 -5.82 -13.82 6.45
N GLN A 28 -5.14 -14.21 7.53
CA GLN A 28 -3.82 -13.70 7.85
C GLN A 28 -2.82 -14.28 6.86
N ILE A 29 -2.19 -13.42 6.07
CA ILE A 29 -1.14 -13.82 5.13
C ILE A 29 0.20 -13.78 5.89
N LEU A 30 0.84 -14.94 5.98
CA LEU A 30 2.16 -15.12 6.59
C LEU A 30 3.17 -15.46 5.50
N LEU A 31 4.29 -14.75 5.48
CA LEU A 31 5.43 -15.01 4.61
C LEU A 31 6.68 -15.27 5.45
N TYR A 32 7.68 -15.93 4.87
CA TYR A 32 8.91 -16.32 5.58
C TYR A 32 10.18 -15.82 4.85
N PRO A 33 10.35 -14.50 4.63
CA PRO A 33 11.59 -13.99 4.06
C PRO A 33 12.77 -14.32 4.98
N ASN A 34 13.81 -14.96 4.42
CA ASN A 34 15.00 -15.38 5.17
C ASN A 34 14.69 -16.21 6.43
N ASP A 35 13.74 -17.15 6.33
CA ASP A 35 13.27 -18.04 7.42
C ASP A 35 12.67 -17.31 8.63
N LYS A 36 12.33 -16.02 8.49
CA LYS A 36 11.66 -15.24 9.54
C LYS A 36 10.20 -15.04 9.18
N GLU A 37 9.31 -15.40 10.09
CA GLU A 37 7.87 -15.15 9.94
C GLU A 37 7.59 -13.65 9.90
N VAL A 38 6.88 -13.21 8.86
CA VAL A 38 6.38 -11.85 8.66
C VAL A 38 4.90 -11.92 8.34
N LYS A 39 4.09 -11.27 9.17
CA LYS A 39 2.66 -11.11 8.93
C LYS A 39 2.40 -9.90 8.05
N ILE A 40 1.76 -10.10 6.89
CA ILE A 40 1.41 -9.03 5.96
C ILE A 40 0.21 -8.25 6.50
N THR A 41 0.29 -6.92 6.40
CA THR A 41 -0.77 -6.00 6.81
C THR A 41 -1.91 -6.06 5.78
N PRO A 42 -3.15 -6.37 6.20
CA PRO A 42 -4.30 -6.41 5.29
C PRO A 42 -4.56 -5.05 4.63
N LEU A 43 -4.87 -5.05 3.33
CA LEU A 43 -5.29 -3.84 2.62
C LEU A 43 -6.50 -3.19 3.30
N GLY A 44 -6.62 -1.86 3.19
CA GLY A 44 -7.66 -1.09 3.88
C GLY A 44 -7.36 -0.81 5.37
N THR A 45 -6.28 -1.38 5.93
CA THR A 45 -5.87 -1.08 7.31
C THR A 45 -5.45 0.39 7.43
N THR A 46 -5.97 1.04 8.47
CA THR A 46 -5.55 2.37 8.91
C THR A 46 -4.64 2.24 10.13
N LEU A 47 -3.41 2.74 10.01
CA LEU A 47 -2.36 2.75 11.01
C LEU A 47 -2.15 4.18 11.53
N LYS A 48 -1.47 4.32 12.68
CA LYS A 48 -1.02 5.63 13.15
C LYS A 48 0.34 5.97 12.55
N PHE A 49 0.64 7.26 12.40
CA PHE A 49 2.01 7.68 12.05
C PHE A 49 3.05 7.08 13.02
N GLY A 50 4.13 6.56 12.45
CA GLY A 50 5.17 5.82 13.17
C GLY A 50 4.90 4.32 13.35
N GLU A 51 3.70 3.82 13.01
CA GLU A 51 3.45 2.37 12.96
C GLU A 51 3.87 1.80 11.60
N SER A 52 4.39 0.57 11.61
CA SER A 52 4.88 -0.11 10.41
C SER A 52 3.81 -1.03 9.81
N ALA A 53 3.70 -1.01 8.48
CA ALA A 53 2.97 -1.99 7.70
C ALA A 53 3.94 -2.97 7.02
N ASN A 54 3.62 -4.26 7.04
CA ASN A 54 4.35 -5.27 6.28
C ASN A 54 3.65 -5.57 4.96
N VAL A 55 4.39 -5.52 3.87
CA VAL A 55 3.83 -5.42 2.53
C VAL A 55 4.76 -6.06 1.51
N VAL A 56 4.24 -6.33 0.33
CA VAL A 56 4.99 -7.03 -0.72
C VAL A 56 4.90 -6.32 -2.05
N THR A 57 5.92 -6.53 -2.86
CA THR A 57 5.95 -6.23 -4.30
C THR A 57 6.43 -7.46 -5.06
N GLU A 58 6.02 -7.62 -6.31
CA GLU A 58 6.55 -8.66 -7.21
C GLU A 58 7.72 -8.12 -8.01
N ASP A 59 8.82 -8.87 -8.09
CA ASP A 59 9.85 -8.61 -9.10
C ASP A 59 9.50 -9.24 -10.45
N SER A 60 10.33 -8.95 -11.46
CA SER A 60 10.18 -9.52 -12.81
C SER A 60 10.38 -11.03 -12.88
N GLU A 61 10.93 -11.65 -11.83
CA GLU A 61 11.15 -13.08 -11.73
C GLU A 61 10.01 -13.80 -10.99
N GLY A 62 8.96 -13.06 -10.60
CA GLY A 62 7.82 -13.60 -9.88
C GLY A 62 8.10 -13.89 -8.41
N ARG A 63 9.12 -13.29 -7.80
CA ARG A 63 9.36 -13.39 -6.36
C ARG A 63 8.74 -12.20 -5.63
N TYR A 64 8.36 -12.43 -4.39
CA TYR A 64 7.93 -11.37 -3.49
C TYR A 64 9.13 -10.72 -2.81
N LEU A 65 9.27 -9.42 -2.98
CA LEU A 65 10.12 -8.58 -2.14
C LEU A 65 9.24 -8.13 -0.97
N VAL A 66 9.66 -8.48 0.24
CA VAL A 66 8.92 -8.19 1.47
C VAL A 66 9.51 -6.96 2.13
N TRP A 67 8.65 -6.03 2.53
CA TRP A 67 9.03 -4.73 3.07
C TRP A 67 8.29 -4.44 4.37
N ALA A 68 8.92 -3.70 5.28
CA ALA A 68 8.22 -2.95 6.32
C ALA A 68 8.22 -1.46 5.95
N VAL A 69 7.06 -0.82 5.94
CA VAL A 69 6.88 0.59 5.59
C VAL A 69 6.32 1.34 6.78
N THR A 70 7.01 2.40 7.20
CA THR A 70 6.57 3.28 8.27
C THR A 70 6.44 4.69 7.71
N ALA A 71 5.25 5.27 7.84
CA ALA A 71 4.99 6.63 7.41
C ALA A 71 5.15 7.61 8.58
N HIS A 72 5.79 8.75 8.33
CA HIS A 72 5.99 9.82 9.31
C HIS A 72 5.12 11.01 8.98
N ASP A 73 4.59 11.70 10.00
CA ASP A 73 3.76 12.88 9.80
C ASP A 73 4.42 13.92 8.89
N GLY A 74 3.61 14.57 8.07
CA GLY A 74 4.08 15.47 7.04
C GLY A 74 4.68 16.73 7.62
N VAL A 75 5.74 17.25 7.00
CA VAL A 75 6.33 18.54 7.34
C VAL A 75 6.09 19.56 6.24
N PRO A 76 5.76 20.82 6.58
CA PRO A 76 5.66 21.89 5.59
C PRO A 76 6.96 22.06 4.82
N LEU A 77 6.85 22.12 3.49
CA LEU A 77 7.97 22.30 2.60
C LEU A 77 7.90 23.70 1.96
N PRO A 78 8.94 24.54 2.11
CA PRO A 78 8.98 25.86 1.48
C PRO A 78 8.92 25.76 -0.04
N LEU A 79 8.23 26.70 -0.70
CA LEU A 79 8.13 26.73 -2.17
C LEU A 79 9.50 26.71 -2.86
N GLU A 80 10.50 27.37 -2.28
CA GLU A 80 11.88 27.46 -2.80
C GLU A 80 12.59 26.09 -2.90
N LYS A 81 12.14 25.11 -2.12
CA LYS A 81 12.67 23.73 -2.13
C LYS A 81 12.02 22.86 -3.21
N VAL A 82 11.00 23.38 -3.89
CA VAL A 82 10.21 22.67 -4.90
C VAL A 82 10.41 23.33 -6.25
N SER A 83 11.17 22.67 -7.13
CA SER A 83 11.34 23.12 -8.51
C SER A 83 10.19 22.59 -9.37
N LEU A 84 9.21 23.45 -9.66
CA LEU A 84 8.13 23.14 -10.60
C LEU A 84 8.57 23.39 -12.05
N LEU A 85 8.09 22.57 -12.99
CA LEU A 85 8.34 22.75 -14.42
C LEU A 85 7.58 23.97 -14.97
N ASN A 86 6.38 24.24 -14.45
CA ASN A 86 5.55 25.39 -14.80
C ASN A 86 5.33 26.27 -13.57
N THR A 87 6.00 27.42 -13.53
CA THR A 87 5.92 28.34 -12.37
C THR A 87 4.54 28.94 -12.16
N ASN A 88 3.67 28.99 -13.18
CA ASN A 88 2.31 29.52 -13.04
C ASN A 88 1.42 28.63 -12.17
N GLU A 89 1.71 27.34 -12.07
CA GLU A 89 0.98 26.39 -11.21
C GLU A 89 1.17 26.71 -9.72
N SER A 90 2.28 27.35 -9.34
CA SER A 90 2.52 27.77 -7.96
C SER A 90 1.51 28.80 -7.44
N ASN A 91 0.84 29.54 -8.34
CA ASN A 91 -0.11 30.58 -7.94
C ASN A 91 -1.39 30.02 -7.30
N GLU A 92 -1.73 28.76 -7.59
CA GLU A 92 -2.89 28.07 -7.04
C GLU A 92 -2.53 27.20 -5.84
N VAL A 93 -1.24 27.04 -5.55
CA VAL A 93 -0.71 26.28 -4.41
C VAL A 93 -0.62 27.18 -3.18
N SER A 94 -1.20 26.72 -2.08
CA SER A 94 -1.06 27.30 -0.75
C SER A 94 0.31 26.95 -0.17
N HIS A 95 0.62 25.66 -0.09
CA HIS A 95 1.89 25.14 0.39
C HIS A 95 2.11 23.69 -0.07
N PHE A 96 3.35 23.22 0.06
CA PHE A 96 3.72 21.83 -0.15
C PHE A 96 3.93 21.14 1.20
N MET A 97 3.67 19.84 1.24
CA MET A 97 3.97 18.99 2.40
C MET A 97 4.91 17.88 1.95
N CYS A 98 6.02 17.72 2.65
CA CYS A 98 6.88 16.55 2.49
C CYS A 98 6.40 15.45 3.43
N TYR A 99 6.16 14.27 2.87
CA TYR A 99 5.84 13.05 3.59
C TYR A 99 7.02 12.09 3.44
N ALA A 100 7.59 11.68 4.58
CA ALA A 100 8.74 10.80 4.62
C ALA A 100 8.33 9.40 5.07
N TYR A 101 8.98 8.40 4.50
CA TYR A 101 8.73 7.00 4.75
C TYR A 101 10.04 6.28 5.01
N ASP A 102 10.05 5.46 6.06
CA ASP A 102 11.06 4.46 6.29
C ASP A 102 10.59 3.15 5.63
N VAL A 103 11.40 2.64 4.71
CA VAL A 103 11.14 1.43 3.93
C VAL A 103 12.26 0.44 4.21
N GLU A 104 11.97 -0.56 5.02
CA GLU A 104 12.91 -1.62 5.37
C GLU A 104 12.73 -2.82 4.45
N PHE A 105 13.82 -3.33 3.88
CA PHE A 105 13.78 -4.56 3.10
C PHE A 105 13.95 -5.79 4.02
N LEU A 106 12.93 -6.65 4.08
CA LEU A 106 12.92 -7.82 4.97
C LEU A 106 13.44 -9.10 4.28
N GLY A 107 13.45 -9.12 2.94
CA GLY A 107 13.97 -10.21 2.14
C GLY A 107 13.09 -10.56 0.96
N THR A 108 13.47 -11.64 0.26
CA THR A 108 12.67 -12.20 -0.83
C THR A 108 12.04 -13.52 -0.44
N VAL A 109 10.89 -13.81 -1.04
CA VAL A 109 10.18 -15.10 -0.94
C VAL A 109 9.81 -15.52 -2.35
N SER A 110 10.15 -16.76 -2.74
CA SER A 110 9.67 -17.31 -4.00
C SER A 110 8.15 -17.43 -3.95
N LYS A 111 7.45 -16.91 -4.96
CA LYS A 111 6.04 -17.23 -5.15
C LYS A 111 5.99 -18.73 -5.45
N GLY A 112 5.40 -19.49 -4.54
CA GLY A 112 5.27 -20.93 -4.72
C GLY A 112 4.65 -21.20 -6.09
N SER A 113 5.27 -22.07 -6.87
CA SER A 113 4.63 -22.66 -8.04
C SER A 113 3.85 -23.86 -7.56
N ASP A 114 2.56 -23.93 -7.90
CA ASP A 114 1.76 -25.15 -7.69
C ASP A 114 2.23 -26.31 -8.58
N ASP A 115 3.12 -26.04 -9.55
CA ASP A 115 3.75 -27.05 -10.40
C ASP A 115 4.98 -27.67 -9.70
N PRO A 116 4.92 -28.94 -9.28
CA PRO A 116 6.02 -29.65 -8.63
C PRO A 116 7.23 -29.90 -9.57
N LEU A 117 7.09 -29.63 -10.87
CA LEU A 117 8.17 -29.70 -11.86
C LEU A 117 8.77 -28.33 -12.19
N ALA A 118 8.25 -27.24 -11.62
CA ALA A 118 8.83 -25.92 -11.79
C ALA A 118 10.22 -25.88 -11.14
N LEU A 119 11.25 -25.90 -11.98
CA LEU A 119 12.62 -25.65 -11.56
C LEU A 119 12.75 -24.14 -11.28
N SER A 120 12.88 -23.78 -10.01
CA SER A 120 13.30 -22.44 -9.62
C SER A 120 14.79 -22.29 -9.92
N GLY A 121 15.12 -21.46 -10.91
CA GLY A 121 16.49 -21.05 -11.16
C GLY A 121 17.02 -20.18 -10.01
N LEU A 122 18.35 -20.00 -9.95
CA LEU A 122 18.93 -18.95 -9.12
C LEU A 122 18.49 -17.60 -9.69
N ALA A 123 17.93 -16.75 -8.83
CA ALA A 123 17.53 -15.40 -9.20
C ALA A 123 18.74 -14.57 -9.66
N ASP A 124 18.58 -13.80 -10.74
CA ASP A 124 19.61 -12.87 -11.21
C ASP A 124 19.49 -11.55 -10.45
N ALA A 125 19.86 -11.56 -9.17
CA ALA A 125 19.86 -10.37 -8.34
C ALA A 125 20.85 -9.29 -8.83
N GLU A 126 21.81 -9.63 -9.70
CA GLU A 126 22.76 -8.65 -10.25
C GLU A 126 22.07 -7.70 -11.23
N HIS A 127 21.23 -8.23 -12.12
CA HIS A 127 20.57 -7.45 -13.17
C HIS A 127 19.10 -7.13 -12.87
N THR A 128 18.52 -7.74 -11.84
CA THR A 128 17.13 -7.49 -11.45
C THR A 128 16.98 -6.12 -10.80
N ALA A 129 15.99 -5.36 -11.28
CA ALA A 129 15.63 -4.07 -10.74
C ALA A 129 14.81 -4.23 -9.45
N VAL A 130 15.06 -3.35 -8.48
CA VAL A 130 14.26 -3.32 -7.25
C VAL A 130 12.89 -2.72 -7.54
N ILE A 131 11.85 -3.54 -7.37
CA ILE A 131 10.47 -3.08 -7.41
C ILE A 131 10.07 -2.68 -5.99
N ALA A 132 10.28 -1.42 -5.62
CA ALA A 132 9.90 -0.89 -4.31
C ALA A 132 8.40 -0.57 -4.24
N PRO A 133 7.80 -0.53 -3.03
CA PRO A 133 6.42 -0.09 -2.86
C PRO A 133 6.14 1.33 -3.38
N THR A 134 4.90 1.55 -3.81
CA THR A 134 4.44 2.87 -4.30
C THR A 134 3.78 3.65 -3.17
N LEU A 135 4.45 4.70 -2.71
CA LEU A 135 4.02 5.53 -1.58
C LEU A 135 3.36 6.81 -2.14
N VAL A 136 2.13 7.13 -1.75
CA VAL A 136 1.36 8.25 -2.33
C VAL A 136 0.61 9.03 -1.23
N PRO A 137 0.68 10.37 -1.18
CA PRO A 137 -0.13 11.13 -0.24
C PRO A 137 -1.62 10.89 -0.49
N ALA A 138 -2.41 10.78 0.58
CA ALA A 138 -3.87 10.66 0.48
C ALA A 138 -4.61 11.80 1.21
N THR A 139 -5.90 11.86 0.97
CA THR A 139 -6.85 12.70 1.72
C THR A 139 -7.32 11.97 2.98
N ALA A 140 -8.03 12.67 3.87
CA ALA A 140 -8.67 12.06 5.03
C ALA A 140 -9.66 10.93 4.68
N SER A 141 -10.22 10.95 3.46
CA SER A 141 -11.14 9.92 2.93
C SER A 141 -10.43 8.71 2.34
N GLY A 142 -9.09 8.72 2.25
CA GLY A 142 -8.30 7.66 1.62
C GLY A 142 -8.15 7.80 0.10
N ASP A 143 -8.63 8.89 -0.50
CA ASP A 143 -8.42 9.15 -1.93
C ASP A 143 -7.00 9.67 -2.17
N ASN A 144 -6.44 9.45 -3.37
CA ASN A 144 -5.15 10.01 -3.74
C ASN A 144 -5.18 11.55 -3.66
N ALA A 145 -4.29 12.13 -2.86
CA ALA A 145 -4.11 13.56 -2.83
C ALA A 145 -3.29 14.04 -4.03
N LEU A 146 -3.43 15.32 -4.35
CA LEU A 146 -2.58 15.97 -5.34
C LEU A 146 -1.13 15.90 -4.85
N HIS A 147 -0.23 15.46 -5.71
CA HIS A 147 1.18 15.26 -5.39
C HIS A 147 2.07 15.59 -6.59
N LEU A 148 3.35 15.81 -6.34
CA LEU A 148 4.34 16.04 -7.39
C LEU A 148 5.00 14.73 -7.83
N ASN A 149 5.19 14.61 -9.14
CA ASN A 149 5.89 13.49 -9.73
C ASN A 149 7.38 13.79 -9.88
N GLY A 150 8.22 12.95 -9.27
CA GLY A 150 9.68 13.03 -9.37
C GLY A 150 10.31 14.09 -8.46
N GLY A 151 11.61 13.93 -8.17
CA GLY A 151 12.38 14.86 -7.35
C GLY A 151 12.00 14.91 -5.85
N ALA A 152 10.97 14.17 -5.43
CA ALA A 152 10.43 14.22 -4.07
C ALA A 152 11.47 13.90 -3.00
N ASP A 153 12.27 12.84 -3.17
CA ASP A 153 13.33 12.50 -2.22
C ASP A 153 14.32 13.66 -2.01
N LYS A 154 14.73 14.34 -3.08
CA LYS A 154 15.65 15.48 -3.01
C LYS A 154 15.03 16.68 -2.32
N ALA A 155 13.77 17.00 -2.66
CA ALA A 155 13.04 18.11 -2.07
C ALA A 155 12.79 17.89 -0.57
N CYS A 156 12.52 16.64 -0.19
CA CYS A 156 12.43 16.18 1.21
C CYS A 156 13.78 16.08 1.92
N GLY A 157 14.90 16.41 1.27
CA GLY A 157 16.23 16.42 1.89
C GLY A 157 16.84 15.03 2.12
N ILE A 158 16.30 13.99 1.47
CA ILE A 158 16.78 12.61 1.63
C ILE A 158 18.09 12.44 0.84
N PRO A 159 19.22 12.10 1.50
CA PRO A 159 20.49 11.92 0.83
C PRO A 159 20.49 10.66 -0.03
N ASP A 160 21.23 10.67 -1.14
CA ASP A 160 21.29 9.57 -2.11
C ASP A 160 21.67 8.22 -1.46
N SER A 161 22.54 8.24 -0.43
CA SER A 161 22.99 7.04 0.30
C SER A 161 21.91 6.35 1.15
N SER A 162 20.81 7.05 1.43
CA SER A 162 19.69 6.53 2.22
C SER A 162 18.53 6.07 1.33
N ARG A 163 18.56 6.32 0.02
CA ARG A 163 17.50 5.92 -0.90
C ARG A 163 17.56 4.43 -1.20
N ILE A 164 16.40 3.87 -1.56
CA ILE A 164 16.31 2.51 -2.06
C ILE A 164 17.14 2.42 -3.36
N PRO A 165 18.09 1.48 -3.46
CA PRO A 165 18.87 1.29 -4.67
C PRO A 165 17.98 0.76 -5.80
N THR A 166 18.38 1.00 -7.04
CA THR A 166 17.63 0.54 -8.22
C THR A 166 17.93 -0.92 -8.59
N SER A 167 19.04 -1.49 -8.12
CA SER A 167 19.45 -2.88 -8.39
C SER A 167 19.40 -3.69 -7.10
N GLU A 168 18.88 -4.93 -7.21
CA GLU A 168 18.70 -5.83 -6.07
C GLU A 168 20.03 -6.23 -5.44
N SER A 169 21.11 -6.35 -6.21
CA SER A 169 22.47 -6.62 -5.70
C SER A 169 22.95 -5.62 -4.64
N LEU A 170 22.41 -4.40 -4.65
CA LEU A 170 22.74 -3.34 -3.68
C LEU A 170 21.74 -3.26 -2.52
N LEU A 171 20.63 -4.00 -2.62
CA LEU A 171 19.60 -4.07 -1.61
C LEU A 171 20.09 -4.92 -0.43
N LYS A 172 19.88 -4.44 0.80
CA LYS A 172 20.37 -5.08 2.01
C LYS A 172 19.22 -5.45 2.91
N VAL A 173 19.19 -6.70 3.33
CA VAL A 173 18.21 -7.22 4.28
C VAL A 173 18.35 -6.49 5.62
N ASN A 174 17.22 -6.17 6.24
CA ASN A 174 17.08 -5.37 7.47
C ASN A 174 17.73 -3.97 7.39
N ARG A 175 17.85 -3.42 6.18
CA ARG A 175 18.26 -2.03 6.00
C ARG A 175 17.03 -1.17 5.79
N VAL A 176 16.91 -0.13 6.61
CA VAL A 176 15.95 0.94 6.42
C VAL A 176 16.47 1.91 5.36
N TYR A 177 15.63 2.17 4.37
CA TYR A 177 15.81 3.17 3.35
C TYR A 177 14.78 4.28 3.54
N ALA A 178 15.11 5.49 3.10
CA ALA A 178 14.21 6.63 3.16
C ALA A 178 13.62 6.92 1.78
N ARG A 179 12.33 7.24 1.74
CA ARG A 179 11.60 7.73 0.57
C ARG A 179 10.76 8.94 0.95
N GLY A 180 10.65 9.88 0.02
CA GLY A 180 9.88 11.10 0.17
C GLY A 180 8.78 11.18 -0.89
N ASN A 181 7.64 11.74 -0.53
CA ASN A 181 6.62 12.18 -1.46
C ASN A 181 6.17 13.61 -1.11
N ILE A 182 5.82 14.41 -2.12
CA ILE A 182 5.38 15.79 -1.92
C ILE A 182 3.89 15.87 -2.20
N GLY A 183 3.09 16.14 -1.18
CA GLY A 183 1.69 16.53 -1.35
C GLY A 183 1.57 18.02 -1.67
N VAL A 184 0.56 18.36 -2.46
CA VAL A 184 0.25 19.73 -2.90
C VAL A 184 -1.05 20.18 -2.26
N ILE A 185 -1.01 21.31 -1.56
CA ILE A 185 -2.20 21.91 -0.94
C ILE A 185 -2.60 23.13 -1.76
N THR A 186 -3.81 23.13 -2.30
CA THR A 186 -4.31 24.26 -3.10
C THR A 186 -4.92 25.35 -2.22
N LYS A 187 -4.91 26.61 -2.70
CA LYS A 187 -5.49 27.76 -1.96
C LYS A 187 -7.00 27.66 -1.77
N ASN A 188 -7.69 26.95 -2.65
CA ASN A 188 -9.16 26.84 -2.67
C ASN A 188 -9.69 25.56 -1.99
N GLN A 189 -8.84 24.75 -1.36
CA GLN A 189 -9.28 23.56 -0.63
C GLN A 189 -9.68 23.94 0.81
N ASP A 190 -10.95 23.72 1.15
CA ASP A 190 -11.51 23.97 2.49
C ASP A 190 -10.70 23.27 3.59
N SER A 191 -10.14 24.08 4.49
CA SER A 191 -9.20 23.68 5.56
C SER A 191 -9.68 22.60 6.53
N ALA A 192 -10.99 22.28 6.58
CA ALA A 192 -11.55 21.33 7.54
C ALA A 192 -11.38 19.83 7.14
N ASN A 193 -11.24 19.53 5.85
CA ASN A 193 -11.04 18.15 5.34
C ASN A 193 -9.56 17.79 5.09
N ASN A 194 -8.64 18.70 5.40
CA ASN A 194 -7.21 18.61 5.04
C ASN A 194 -6.31 17.96 6.10
N LYS A 195 -6.86 17.12 6.99
CA LYS A 195 -6.01 16.18 7.73
C LYS A 195 -5.62 15.07 6.76
N HIS A 196 -4.50 15.24 6.08
CA HIS A 196 -4.02 14.22 5.15
C HIS A 196 -3.75 12.93 5.92
N ALA A 197 -4.47 11.88 5.56
CA ALA A 197 -3.98 10.54 5.79
C ALA A 197 -2.93 10.27 4.71
N GLN A 198 -1.79 9.68 5.04
CA GLN A 198 -0.87 9.20 4.02
C GLN A 198 -1.39 7.85 3.55
N SER A 199 -1.42 7.59 2.24
CA SER A 199 -1.68 6.24 1.77
C SER A 199 -0.39 5.60 1.28
N VAL A 200 -0.34 4.28 1.39
CA VAL A 200 0.60 3.52 0.61
C VAL A 200 -0.19 2.54 -0.22
N ARG A 201 0.04 2.61 -1.53
CA ARG A 201 -0.56 1.70 -2.48
C ARG A 201 0.41 0.57 -2.75
N PHE A 202 -0.05 -0.65 -2.52
CA PHE A 202 0.68 -1.87 -2.87
C PHE A 202 -0.09 -2.58 -3.98
N ASP A 203 0.62 -3.01 -5.01
CA ASP A 203 0.05 -3.86 -6.04
C ASP A 203 0.08 -5.31 -5.54
N TRP A 204 -0.94 -5.73 -4.76
CA TRP A 204 -1.43 -7.12 -4.70
C TRP A 204 -2.79 -7.24 -3.98
N ASP A 205 -3.87 -7.57 -4.69
CA ASP A 205 -4.93 -8.44 -4.14
C ASP A 205 -4.64 -9.90 -4.50
N GLN A 206 -5.11 -10.85 -3.69
CA GLN A 206 -4.84 -12.30 -3.82
C GLN A 206 -5.11 -12.91 -5.22
N SER A 207 -5.74 -12.17 -6.15
CA SER A 207 -6.03 -12.56 -7.53
C SER A 207 -5.01 -12.10 -8.58
N GLY A 208 -4.00 -11.32 -8.21
CA GLY A 208 -3.09 -10.71 -9.18
C GLY A 208 -3.71 -9.55 -9.96
N GLU A 209 -4.78 -8.95 -9.43
CA GLU A 209 -5.37 -7.72 -9.97
C GLU A 209 -4.87 -6.51 -9.16
N LYS A 210 -4.81 -5.35 -9.82
CA LYS A 210 -4.44 -4.09 -9.15
C LYS A 210 -5.58 -3.69 -8.21
N SER A 211 -5.51 -4.10 -6.96
CA SER A 211 -6.47 -3.73 -5.93
C SER A 211 -6.66 -2.20 -5.85
N ARG A 212 -7.88 -1.76 -5.59
CA ARG A 212 -8.17 -0.36 -5.24
C ARG A 212 -7.91 -0.07 -3.76
N ASP A 213 -7.79 -1.11 -2.94
CA ASP A 213 -7.61 -0.97 -1.50
C ASP A 213 -6.14 -0.67 -1.19
N SER A 214 -5.90 0.38 -0.42
CA SER A 214 -4.57 0.86 -0.01
C SER A 214 -4.45 0.77 1.52
N LEU A 215 -3.23 0.87 2.04
CA LEU A 215 -3.02 1.09 3.47
C LEU A 215 -3.00 2.59 3.74
N TYR A 216 -3.46 3.00 4.92
CA TYR A 216 -3.54 4.40 5.31
C TYR A 216 -2.82 4.64 6.64
N TRP A 217 -2.24 5.82 6.80
CA TRP A 217 -1.68 6.34 8.05
C TRP A 217 -2.35 7.67 8.39
N ASN A 218 -2.87 7.83 9.61
CA ASN A 218 -3.50 9.08 10.05
C ASN A 218 -3.27 9.43 11.53
#